data_AF-A0A965VL70-F1
#
_entry.id   AF-A0A965VL70-F1
#
_cell.length_a   1.000
_cell.length_b   1.000
_cell.length_c   1.000
_cell.angle_alpha   90.00
_cell.angle_beta   90.00
_cell.angle_gamma   90.00
#
_symmetry.space_group_name_H-M   'P 1'
#
loop_
_entity.id
_entity.type
_entity.pdbx_description
1 polymer ?
#
loop_
_entity_poly.entity_id
_entity_poly.type
_entity_poly.pdbx_seq_one_letter_code
_entity_poly.pdbx_strand_id
1 'polypeptide(L)'
;MAEDTFIVPEVTKHQPGTVGRLLEVAKSQIGYIEGPKDNETKYGKKYGTNFQPWCGAYVNWCGEEAGVKIPRTVYTPAGAEAFKKAGAWIDAQTADPEPGDIAYFNFPGVTGICHVGIVAVDNEDGTVWCYEGNTTGDGKKGSQRNGGEAAKKLRAYKKNKAGVLVSIVGFGRPKYKGAGATVNDSIDKKPAKSSSKAKTCPTCKQEIK
;
A
#
# COMPACT_ATOMS: atom_id res chain seq x y z
N MET A 1 -22.63 -18.45 2.32
CA MET A 1 -21.43 -17.58 2.41
C MET A 1 -20.94 -17.43 0.98
N ALA A 2 -20.84 -16.22 0.44
CA ALA A 2 -20.22 -16.05 -0.88
C ALA A 2 -18.80 -16.65 -0.84
N GLU A 3 -18.40 -17.35 -1.89
CA GLU A 3 -17.05 -17.89 -1.99
C GLU A 3 -16.04 -16.74 -1.95
N ASP A 4 -14.97 -16.88 -1.15
CA ASP A 4 -13.92 -15.87 -1.07
C ASP A 4 -13.08 -15.92 -2.36
N THR A 5 -13.35 -14.98 -3.26
CA THR A 5 -12.64 -14.86 -4.55
C THR A 5 -11.29 -14.15 -4.42
N PHE A 6 -10.92 -13.67 -3.22
CA PHE A 6 -9.65 -12.97 -2.97
C PHE A 6 -8.59 -13.95 -2.47
N ILE A 7 -8.23 -14.89 -3.35
CA ILE A 7 -7.28 -15.97 -3.07
C ILE A 7 -5.84 -15.44 -3.16
N VAL A 8 -4.97 -15.91 -2.27
CA VAL A 8 -3.53 -15.65 -2.33
C VAL A 8 -2.94 -16.37 -3.55
N PRO A 9 -2.21 -15.67 -4.45
CA PRO A 9 -1.59 -16.31 -5.61
C PRO A 9 -0.58 -17.39 -5.19
N GLU A 10 -0.46 -18.45 -5.98
CA GLU A 10 0.55 -19.49 -5.73
C GLU A 10 1.97 -18.91 -5.76
N VAL A 11 2.88 -19.51 -5.00
CA VAL A 11 4.27 -19.08 -4.95
C VAL A 11 4.95 -19.46 -6.27
N THR A 12 5.28 -18.46 -7.07
CA THR A 12 5.98 -18.64 -8.36
C THR A 12 7.33 -17.89 -8.33
N LYS A 13 7.34 -16.63 -8.75
CA LYS A 13 8.54 -15.79 -8.85
C LYS A 13 9.01 -15.25 -7.50
N HIS A 14 8.08 -14.87 -6.63
CA HIS A 14 8.39 -14.21 -5.37
C HIS A 14 8.30 -15.18 -4.19
N GLN A 15 9.45 -15.50 -3.61
CA GLN A 15 9.54 -16.47 -2.52
C GLN A 15 9.05 -15.90 -1.18
N PRO A 16 8.54 -16.74 -0.27
CA PRO A 16 8.12 -16.31 1.07
C PRO A 16 9.23 -15.60 1.85
N GLY A 17 8.89 -14.45 2.42
CA GLY A 17 9.77 -13.56 3.17
C GLY A 17 10.39 -12.43 2.34
N THR A 18 10.09 -12.34 1.05
CA THR A 18 10.57 -11.27 0.16
C THR A 18 9.57 -10.10 0.08
N VAL A 19 10.07 -8.91 -0.30
CA VAL A 19 9.23 -7.74 -0.59
C VAL A 19 8.22 -8.07 -1.69
N GLY A 20 8.68 -8.66 -2.80
CA GLY A 20 7.82 -8.99 -3.94
C GLY A 20 6.64 -9.88 -3.54
N ARG A 21 6.86 -10.81 -2.61
CA ARG A 21 5.79 -11.70 -2.13
C ARG A 21 4.78 -10.94 -1.28
N LEU A 22 5.22 -10.01 -0.43
CA LEU A 22 4.30 -9.16 0.32
C LEU A 22 3.40 -8.33 -0.59
N LEU A 23 3.98 -7.72 -1.63
CA LEU A 23 3.24 -6.90 -2.58
C LEU A 23 2.26 -7.71 -3.42
N GLU A 24 2.65 -8.91 -3.85
CA GLU A 24 1.77 -9.84 -4.58
C GLU A 24 0.55 -10.24 -3.73
N VAL A 25 0.78 -10.64 -2.48
CA VAL A 25 -0.29 -10.97 -1.53
C VAL A 25 -1.19 -9.76 -1.31
N ALA A 26 -0.64 -8.60 -0.97
CA ALA A 26 -1.43 -7.39 -0.71
C ALA A 26 -2.27 -6.99 -1.93
N LYS A 27 -1.68 -7.02 -3.13
CA LYS A 27 -2.34 -6.70 -4.40
C LYS A 27 -3.51 -7.64 -4.69
N SER A 28 -3.37 -8.93 -4.39
CA SER A 28 -4.42 -9.93 -4.65
C SER A 28 -5.72 -9.68 -3.87
N GLN A 29 -5.65 -8.88 -2.80
CA GLN A 29 -6.79 -8.57 -1.95
C GLN A 29 -7.50 -7.27 -2.34
N ILE A 30 -6.96 -6.49 -3.30
CA ILE A 30 -7.55 -5.22 -3.70
C ILE A 30 -8.92 -5.44 -4.35
N GLY A 31 -9.92 -4.69 -3.88
CA GLY A 31 -11.33 -4.84 -4.21
C GLY A 31 -12.12 -5.62 -3.16
N TYR A 32 -11.46 -6.23 -2.16
CA TYR A 32 -12.16 -6.89 -1.06
C TYR A 32 -13.02 -5.88 -0.31
N ILE A 33 -14.31 -6.16 -0.21
CA ILE A 33 -15.26 -5.41 0.60
C ILE A 33 -15.60 -6.25 1.83
N GLU A 34 -15.66 -5.61 2.99
CA GLU A 34 -16.12 -6.25 4.21
C GLU A 34 -17.54 -6.82 4.09
N GLY A 35 -17.89 -7.71 5.02
CA GLY A 35 -19.17 -8.41 5.04
C GLY A 35 -20.36 -7.48 5.24
N PRO A 36 -21.59 -8.04 5.27
CA PRO A 36 -22.82 -7.25 5.41
C PRO A 36 -22.93 -6.50 6.74
N LYS A 37 -22.09 -6.83 7.72
CA LYS A 37 -21.95 -6.09 8.97
C LYS A 37 -20.66 -5.27 8.92
N ASP A 38 -20.74 -4.05 9.45
CA ASP A 38 -19.60 -3.13 9.57
C ASP A 38 -18.38 -3.85 10.15
N ASN A 39 -17.25 -3.70 9.47
CA ASN A 39 -15.97 -4.29 9.85
C ASN A 39 -15.94 -5.83 9.95
N GLU A 40 -16.89 -6.55 9.34
CA GLU A 40 -16.86 -8.01 9.30
C GLU A 40 -15.87 -8.51 8.24
N THR A 41 -14.71 -9.04 8.64
CA THR A 41 -13.67 -9.46 7.69
C THR A 41 -12.96 -10.74 8.08
N LYS A 42 -12.42 -11.45 7.08
CA LYS A 42 -11.52 -12.61 7.31
C LYS A 42 -10.27 -12.22 8.10
N TYR A 43 -9.74 -11.02 7.85
CA TYR A 43 -8.57 -10.48 8.56
C TYR A 43 -8.88 -10.24 10.04
N GLY A 44 -9.99 -9.57 10.34
CA GLY A 44 -10.44 -9.35 11.70
C GLY A 44 -10.68 -10.66 12.45
N LYS A 45 -11.35 -11.64 11.82
CA LYS A 45 -11.55 -13.00 12.40
C LYS A 45 -10.22 -13.67 12.76
N LYS A 46 -9.24 -13.66 11.86
CA LYS A 46 -7.91 -14.25 12.08
C LYS A 46 -7.18 -13.67 13.30
N TYR A 47 -7.30 -12.36 13.53
CA TYR A 47 -6.60 -11.66 14.61
C TYR A 47 -7.42 -11.43 15.89
N GLY A 48 -8.65 -11.94 15.95
CA GLY A 48 -9.55 -11.77 17.10
C GLY A 48 -10.14 -10.36 17.22
N THR A 49 -10.20 -9.61 16.12
CA THR A 49 -10.69 -8.22 16.04
C THR A 49 -11.74 -8.06 14.93
N ASN A 50 -12.57 -9.08 14.72
CA ASN A 50 -13.69 -8.98 13.79
C ASN A 50 -14.68 -7.90 14.26
N PHE A 51 -15.32 -7.19 13.33
CA PHE A 51 -16.18 -6.03 13.62
C PHE A 51 -15.45 -4.82 14.23
N GLN A 52 -14.14 -4.74 14.02
CA GLN A 52 -13.30 -3.58 14.38
C GLN A 52 -12.53 -3.09 13.14
N PRO A 53 -12.08 -1.82 13.12
CA PRO A 53 -11.29 -1.30 12.02
C PRO A 53 -10.11 -2.20 11.67
N TRP A 54 -10.07 -2.70 10.43
CA TRP A 54 -9.26 -3.87 10.07
C TRP A 54 -8.01 -3.57 9.24
N CYS A 55 -7.60 -2.30 9.11
CA CYS A 55 -6.39 -1.90 8.38
C CYS A 55 -5.12 -2.61 8.89
N GLY A 56 -4.93 -2.64 10.21
CA GLY A 56 -3.80 -3.34 10.82
C GLY A 56 -3.88 -4.86 10.70
N ALA A 57 -5.08 -5.41 10.83
CA ALA A 57 -5.33 -6.85 10.62
C ALA A 57 -5.02 -7.26 9.18
N TYR A 58 -5.37 -6.44 8.19
CA TYR A 58 -5.01 -6.64 6.79
C TYR A 58 -3.49 -6.66 6.58
N VAL A 59 -2.76 -5.67 7.10
CA VAL A 59 -1.29 -5.61 6.96
C VAL A 59 -0.62 -6.81 7.62
N ASN A 60 -1.03 -7.19 8.83
CA ASN A 60 -0.47 -8.37 9.49
C ASN A 60 -0.81 -9.65 8.74
N TRP A 61 -2.03 -9.80 8.22
CA TRP A 61 -2.42 -10.96 7.42
C TRP A 61 -1.56 -11.06 6.15
N CYS A 62 -1.38 -9.95 5.43
CA CYS A 62 -0.51 -9.94 4.24
C CYS A 62 0.92 -10.35 4.59
N GLY A 63 1.45 -9.89 5.72
CA GLY A 63 2.76 -10.31 6.23
C GLY A 63 2.83 -11.81 6.50
N GLU A 64 1.83 -12.37 7.20
CA GLU A 64 1.75 -13.80 7.53
C GLU A 64 1.72 -14.67 6.27
N GLU A 65 0.80 -14.39 5.34
CA GLU A 65 0.67 -15.11 4.06
C GLU A 65 1.91 -14.96 3.16
N ALA A 66 2.62 -13.83 3.28
CA ALA A 66 3.86 -13.60 2.55
C ALA A 66 5.10 -14.20 3.25
N GLY A 67 4.99 -14.72 4.47
CA GLY A 67 6.14 -15.17 5.27
C GLY A 67 7.06 -14.04 5.74
N VAL A 68 6.55 -12.80 5.82
CA VAL A 68 7.27 -11.59 6.26
C VAL A 68 6.88 -11.27 7.70
N LYS A 69 7.89 -11.16 8.58
CA LYS A 69 7.66 -10.78 9.98
C LYS A 69 7.46 -9.28 10.09
N ILE A 70 6.21 -8.87 10.33
CA ILE A 70 5.82 -7.50 10.64
C ILE A 70 5.44 -7.44 12.12
N PRO A 71 5.88 -6.43 12.90
CA PRO A 71 5.33 -6.18 14.22
C PRO A 71 3.80 -6.18 14.21
N ARG A 72 3.17 -6.62 15.31
CA ARG A 72 1.70 -6.63 15.40
C ARG A 72 1.19 -5.18 15.35
N THR A 73 0.57 -4.81 14.23
CA THR A 73 0.03 -3.48 13.93
C THR A 73 -1.50 -3.47 13.88
N VAL A 74 -2.16 -4.56 14.25
CA VAL A 74 -3.63 -4.62 14.46
C VAL A 74 -4.12 -3.41 15.26
N TYR A 75 -3.37 -3.03 16.30
CA TYR A 75 -3.46 -1.70 16.90
C TYR A 75 -2.31 -0.84 16.36
N THR A 76 -2.64 0.12 15.50
CA THR A 76 -1.66 0.85 14.68
C THR A 76 -0.64 1.66 15.50
N PRO A 77 -0.98 2.35 16.61
CA PRO A 77 0.03 3.01 17.43
C PRO A 77 1.07 2.04 18.01
N ALA A 78 0.64 0.87 18.49
CA ALA A 78 1.57 -0.12 19.03
C ALA A 78 2.50 -0.71 17.96
N GLY A 79 2.00 -0.88 16.73
CA GLY A 79 2.83 -1.29 15.58
C GLY A 79 3.96 -0.29 15.31
N ALA A 80 3.64 1.00 15.25
CA ALA A 80 4.63 2.06 15.06
C ALA A 80 5.65 2.12 16.19
N GLU A 81 5.20 2.04 17.45
CA GLU A 81 6.10 2.00 18.61
C GLU A 81 7.00 0.75 18.61
N ALA A 82 6.51 -0.39 18.11
CA ALA A 82 7.32 -1.59 17.97
C ALA A 82 8.42 -1.42 16.90
N PHE A 83 8.13 -0.76 15.78
CA PHE A 83 9.16 -0.41 14.79
C PHE A 83 10.19 0.57 15.35
N LYS A 84 9.76 1.58 16.12
CA LYS A 84 10.66 2.52 16.80
C LYS A 84 11.61 1.80 17.76
N LYS A 85 11.07 0.93 18.63
CA LYS A 85 11.86 0.11 19.57
C LYS A 85 12.82 -0.83 18.86
N ALA A 86 12.48 -1.30 17.66
CA ALA A 86 13.33 -2.15 16.85
C ALA A 86 14.38 -1.37 16.02
N GLY A 87 14.41 -0.02 16.09
CA GLY A 87 15.30 0.81 15.29
C GLY A 87 15.00 0.77 13.77
N ALA A 88 13.76 0.41 13.41
CA ALA A 88 13.31 0.22 12.04
C ALA A 88 12.19 1.20 11.65
N TRP A 89 11.98 2.24 12.46
CA TRP A 89 11.08 3.35 12.16
C TRP A 89 11.82 4.46 11.42
N ILE A 90 11.15 5.08 10.46
CA ILE A 90 11.64 6.19 9.68
C ILE A 90 10.56 7.29 9.70
N ASP A 91 10.89 8.46 10.24
CA ASP A 91 9.97 9.60 10.29
C ASP A 91 9.71 10.17 8.90
N ALA A 92 8.47 10.55 8.60
CA ALA A 92 8.07 10.99 7.25
C ALA A 92 8.90 12.17 6.71
N GLN A 93 9.42 13.03 7.59
CA GLN A 93 10.23 14.20 7.22
C GLN A 93 11.57 13.79 6.59
N THR A 94 12.18 12.72 7.10
CA THR A 94 13.50 12.21 6.65
C THR A 94 13.38 10.93 5.84
N ALA A 95 12.16 10.44 5.61
CA ALA A 95 11.93 9.18 4.93
C ALA A 95 12.35 9.18 3.46
N ASP A 96 12.84 8.01 3.06
CA ASP A 96 13.06 7.51 1.71
C ASP A 96 12.29 6.18 1.61
N PRO A 97 10.97 6.23 1.31
CA PRO A 97 10.10 5.06 1.38
C PRO A 97 10.47 4.01 0.32
N GLU A 98 10.47 2.75 0.72
CA GLU A 98 10.72 1.62 -0.18
C GLU A 98 9.45 0.77 -0.36
N PRO A 99 9.28 0.10 -1.52
CA PRO A 99 8.27 -0.94 -1.66
C PRO A 99 8.38 -1.97 -0.51
N GLY A 100 7.25 -2.26 0.13
CA GLY A 100 7.15 -3.11 1.31
C GLY A 100 7.27 -2.35 2.64
N ASP A 101 7.60 -1.08 2.68
CA ASP A 101 7.50 -0.32 3.93
C ASP A 101 6.05 -0.27 4.43
N ILE A 102 5.88 -0.29 5.74
CA ILE A 102 4.58 -0.16 6.40
C ILE A 102 4.35 1.32 6.68
N ALA A 103 3.48 1.95 5.90
CA ALA A 103 3.12 3.36 6.07
C ALA A 103 2.09 3.52 7.19
N TYR A 104 2.34 4.45 8.11
CA TYR A 104 1.43 4.78 9.21
C TYR A 104 0.86 6.17 9.04
N PHE A 105 -0.44 6.33 9.33
CA PHE A 105 -1.18 7.52 8.98
C PHE A 105 -1.80 8.19 10.20
N ASN A 106 -1.88 9.52 10.13
CA ASN A 106 -2.71 10.36 10.99
C ASN A 106 -3.63 11.20 10.10
N PHE A 107 -4.84 10.71 9.87
CA PHE A 107 -5.86 11.46 9.13
C PHE A 107 -6.52 12.54 10.01
N PRO A 108 -6.98 13.66 9.43
CA PRO A 108 -7.70 14.70 10.16
C PRO A 108 -8.93 14.17 10.92
N GLY A 109 -9.27 14.85 12.01
CA GLY A 109 -10.43 14.52 12.85
C GLY A 109 -10.15 13.47 13.94
N VAL A 110 -8.92 12.99 14.05
CA VAL A 110 -8.45 12.16 15.16
C VAL A 110 -7.04 12.54 15.57
N THR A 111 -6.66 12.18 16.80
CA THR A 111 -5.31 12.41 17.33
C THR A 111 -4.48 11.15 17.23
N GLY A 112 -3.31 11.26 16.62
CA GLY A 112 -2.32 10.18 16.56
C GLY A 112 -2.55 9.18 15.43
N ILE A 113 -1.70 8.14 15.39
CA ILE A 113 -1.73 7.13 14.34
C ILE A 113 -3.06 6.38 14.36
N CYS A 114 -3.79 6.44 13.25
CA CYS A 114 -5.16 5.92 13.15
C CYS A 114 -5.40 4.99 11.96
N HIS A 115 -4.40 4.77 11.12
CA HIS A 115 -4.48 3.87 9.98
C HIS A 115 -3.08 3.38 9.57
N VAL A 116 -3.02 2.33 8.75
CA VAL A 116 -1.79 1.70 8.28
C VAL A 116 -1.99 1.05 6.91
N GLY A 117 -0.92 0.96 6.11
CA GLY A 117 -0.92 0.38 4.77
C GLY A 117 0.47 -0.09 4.35
N ILE A 118 0.56 -0.78 3.21
CA ILE A 118 1.82 -1.29 2.65
C ILE A 118 2.20 -0.43 1.45
N VAL A 119 3.39 0.18 1.46
CA VAL A 119 3.94 0.92 0.32
C VAL A 119 4.16 -0.05 -0.84
N ALA A 120 3.50 0.21 -1.97
CA ALA A 120 3.70 -0.52 -3.21
C ALA A 120 4.81 0.12 -4.05
N VAL A 121 4.83 1.46 -4.12
CA VAL A 121 5.77 2.23 -4.96
C VAL A 121 5.96 3.62 -4.33
N ASP A 122 7.21 4.11 -4.28
CA ASP A 122 7.50 5.54 -4.09
C ASP A 122 7.54 6.26 -5.44
N ASN A 123 6.85 7.40 -5.53
CA ASN A 123 6.76 8.18 -6.76
C ASN A 123 7.85 9.25 -6.85
N GLU A 124 8.75 9.33 -5.86
CA GLU A 124 9.86 10.30 -5.78
C GLU A 124 9.39 11.78 -5.77
N ASP A 125 8.12 12.02 -5.47
CA ASP A 125 7.50 13.36 -5.47
C ASP A 125 6.81 13.72 -4.14
N GLY A 126 7.14 12.99 -3.07
CA GLY A 126 6.50 13.10 -1.76
C GLY A 126 5.20 12.31 -1.64
N THR A 127 4.88 11.48 -2.64
CA THR A 127 3.75 10.56 -2.61
C THR A 127 4.16 9.11 -2.83
N VAL A 128 3.38 8.19 -2.28
CA VAL A 128 3.52 6.75 -2.46
C VAL A 128 2.19 6.17 -2.90
N TRP A 129 2.24 5.08 -3.68
CA TRP A 129 1.11 4.18 -3.81
C TRP A 129 1.13 3.18 -2.67
N CYS A 130 0.00 2.99 -2.00
CA CYS A 130 -0.16 2.00 -0.93
C CYS A 130 -1.24 0.98 -1.30
N TYR A 131 -1.05 -0.26 -0.85
CA TYR A 131 -2.12 -1.24 -0.68
C TYR A 131 -2.62 -1.16 0.77
N GLU A 132 -3.90 -0.80 0.91
CA GLU A 132 -4.52 -0.53 2.21
C GLU A 132 -5.74 -1.42 2.39
N GLY A 133 -5.96 -1.88 3.62
CA GLY A 133 -7.23 -2.47 4.05
C GLY A 133 -8.05 -1.43 4.82
N ASN A 134 -9.37 -1.59 4.83
CA ASN A 134 -10.31 -0.73 5.53
C ASN A 134 -10.23 0.77 5.16
N THR A 135 -10.11 1.07 3.87
CA THR A 135 -10.19 2.42 3.34
C THR A 135 -11.32 2.54 2.34
N THR A 136 -11.55 3.72 1.78
CA THR A 136 -12.54 3.92 0.71
C THR A 136 -11.81 4.05 -0.62
N GLY A 137 -12.19 3.22 -1.61
CA GLY A 137 -11.66 3.27 -2.97
C GLY A 137 -11.84 4.63 -3.66
N ASP A 138 -11.02 4.88 -4.67
CA ASP A 138 -11.07 6.14 -5.42
C ASP A 138 -12.43 6.35 -6.13
N GLY A 139 -12.86 7.61 -6.22
CA GLY A 139 -14.16 7.96 -6.81
C GLY A 139 -15.38 7.67 -5.91
N LYS A 140 -15.20 7.04 -4.75
CA LYS A 140 -16.26 6.78 -3.77
C LYS A 140 -16.21 7.80 -2.63
N LYS A 141 -17.37 8.08 -2.03
CA LYS A 141 -17.47 8.86 -0.78
C LYS A 141 -17.34 7.91 0.40
N GLY A 142 -16.47 8.24 1.36
CA GLY A 142 -16.31 7.42 2.55
C GLY A 142 -15.03 7.72 3.33
N SER A 143 -14.89 7.04 4.47
CA SER A 143 -13.79 7.24 5.40
C SER A 143 -12.48 6.68 4.87
N GLN A 144 -11.42 7.49 4.91
CA GLN A 144 -10.08 7.02 4.53
C GLN A 144 -9.39 6.16 5.61
N ARG A 145 -9.96 6.10 6.82
CA ARG A 145 -9.41 5.34 7.96
C ARG A 145 -10.26 4.14 8.40
N ASN A 146 -11.50 4.05 7.89
CA ASN A 146 -12.49 3.02 8.21
C ASN A 146 -13.54 2.91 7.10
N GLY A 147 -13.07 2.64 5.88
CA GLY A 147 -13.89 2.74 4.66
C GLY A 147 -14.42 1.42 4.11
N GLY A 148 -14.10 0.29 4.75
CA GLY A 148 -14.67 -1.03 4.45
C GLY A 148 -14.14 -1.75 3.21
N GLU A 149 -13.13 -1.20 2.52
CA GLU A 149 -12.56 -1.78 1.31
C GLU A 149 -11.04 -1.93 1.41
N ALA A 150 -10.50 -2.98 0.78
CA ALA A 150 -9.10 -3.05 0.44
C ALA A 150 -8.86 -2.35 -0.89
N ALA A 151 -8.07 -1.27 -0.90
CA ALA A 151 -7.86 -0.44 -2.08
C ALA A 151 -6.39 -0.06 -2.29
N LYS A 152 -6.03 0.15 -3.56
CA LYS A 152 -4.79 0.84 -3.92
C LYS A 152 -5.03 2.34 -3.81
N LYS A 153 -4.21 3.06 -3.05
CA LYS A 153 -4.40 4.48 -2.73
C LYS A 153 -3.13 5.30 -2.97
N LEU A 154 -3.28 6.48 -3.56
CA LEU A 154 -2.22 7.48 -3.61
C LEU A 154 -2.21 8.27 -2.30
N ARG A 155 -1.07 8.30 -1.62
CA ARG A 155 -0.91 8.92 -0.30
C ARG A 155 0.31 9.82 -0.27
N ALA A 156 0.29 10.86 0.56
CA ALA A 156 1.41 11.78 0.70
C ALA A 156 2.04 11.72 2.08
N TYR A 157 3.37 11.80 2.10
CA TYR A 157 4.22 11.90 3.29
C TYR A 157 4.99 13.22 3.34
N LYS A 158 5.08 13.94 2.20
CA LYS A 158 5.63 15.29 2.08
C LYS A 158 4.73 16.19 1.24
N LYS A 159 4.98 17.50 1.29
CA LYS A 159 4.33 18.46 0.41
C LYS A 159 4.56 18.04 -1.04
N ASN A 160 3.49 17.87 -1.79
CA ASN A 160 3.49 17.34 -3.14
C ASN A 160 2.74 18.29 -4.08
N LYS A 161 3.08 18.24 -5.37
CA LYS A 161 2.47 19.10 -6.40
C LYS A 161 1.05 18.67 -6.77
N ALA A 162 0.68 17.43 -6.48
CA ALA A 162 -0.63 16.87 -6.78
C ALA A 162 -1.73 17.32 -5.80
N GLY A 163 -1.37 18.02 -4.72
CA GLY A 163 -2.33 18.45 -3.69
C GLY A 163 -2.91 17.31 -2.86
N VAL A 164 -2.27 16.13 -2.88
CA VAL A 164 -2.67 14.99 -2.05
C VAL A 164 -2.42 15.35 -0.58
N LEU A 165 -3.42 15.09 0.26
CA LEU A 165 -3.32 15.32 1.71
C LEU A 165 -2.13 14.57 2.30
N VAL A 166 -1.22 15.33 2.93
CA VAL A 166 -0.12 14.77 3.73
C VAL A 166 -0.73 14.14 4.98
N SER A 167 -0.70 12.81 5.01
CA SER A 167 -1.36 12.00 6.05
C SER A 167 -0.46 10.92 6.61
N ILE A 168 0.60 10.54 5.91
CA ILE A 168 1.61 9.61 6.41
C ILE A 168 2.53 10.35 7.38
N VAL A 169 2.69 9.78 8.58
CA VAL A 169 3.55 10.34 9.65
C VAL A 169 4.88 9.62 9.77
N GLY A 170 4.99 8.41 9.20
CA GLY A 170 6.24 7.67 9.12
C GLY A 170 6.03 6.25 8.63
N PHE A 171 7.14 5.53 8.57
CA PHE A 171 7.24 4.22 7.96
C PHE A 171 7.94 3.25 8.91
N GLY A 172 7.46 2.01 8.96
CA GLY A 172 8.20 0.90 9.54
C GLY A 172 8.75 0.02 8.44
N ARG A 173 10.06 -0.27 8.44
CA ARG A 173 10.71 -1.13 7.43
C ARG A 173 10.90 -2.55 7.95
N PRO A 174 10.12 -3.55 7.48
CA PRO A 174 10.33 -4.94 7.86
C PRO A 174 11.69 -5.45 7.36
N LYS A 175 12.20 -6.49 8.01
CA LYS A 175 13.37 -7.21 7.52
C LYS A 175 12.95 -8.25 6.48
N TYR A 176 13.38 -8.07 5.25
CA TYR A 176 13.09 -8.96 4.13
C TYR A 176 14.24 -9.92 3.85
N LYS A 177 13.91 -11.12 3.38
CA LYS A 177 14.90 -12.04 2.80
C LYS A 177 15.37 -11.50 1.45
N GLY A 178 16.68 -11.54 1.20
CA GLY A 178 17.26 -11.14 -0.08
C GLY A 178 17.33 -9.63 -0.34
N ALA A 179 17.22 -8.79 0.70
CA ALA A 179 17.43 -7.35 0.59
C ALA A 179 18.87 -7.08 0.11
N GLY A 180 19.00 -6.80 -1.20
CA GLY A 180 20.25 -6.74 -1.96
C GLY A 180 20.02 -6.90 -3.47
N ALA A 181 18.89 -7.47 -3.91
CA ALA A 181 18.46 -7.44 -5.31
C ALA A 181 17.42 -6.32 -5.51
N THR A 182 17.80 -5.31 -6.29
CA THR A 182 16.93 -4.22 -6.74
C THR A 182 15.64 -4.80 -7.35
N VAL A 183 14.50 -4.50 -6.73
CA VAL A 183 13.18 -4.83 -7.28
C VAL A 183 12.80 -3.81 -8.37
N ASN A 184 13.62 -3.72 -9.41
CA ASN A 184 13.19 -3.15 -10.68
C ASN A 184 12.54 -4.25 -11.50
N ASP A 185 11.29 -4.59 -11.16
CA ASP A 185 10.47 -5.34 -12.10
C ASP A 185 8.99 -4.96 -11.94
N SER A 186 8.61 -3.93 -12.69
CA SER A 186 7.32 -3.82 -13.36
C SER A 186 6.06 -3.95 -12.48
N ILE A 187 5.86 -3.03 -11.54
CA ILE A 187 4.53 -2.73 -11.01
C ILE A 187 4.19 -1.28 -11.33
N ASP A 188 3.32 -1.13 -12.34
CA ASP A 188 2.55 0.06 -12.69
C ASP A 188 3.36 1.33 -13.03
N LYS A 189 4.20 1.24 -14.08
CA LYS A 189 4.61 2.44 -14.82
C LYS A 189 3.36 3.02 -15.51
N LYS A 190 2.91 4.19 -15.06
CA LYS A 190 1.99 5.09 -15.78
C LYS A 190 2.35 5.10 -17.27
N PRO A 191 1.38 4.99 -18.21
CA PRO A 191 1.72 5.07 -19.63
C PRO A 191 2.36 6.44 -19.89
N ALA A 192 3.63 6.39 -20.29
CA ALA A 192 4.34 7.56 -20.78
C ALA A 192 3.55 8.12 -21.96
N LYS A 193 3.24 9.42 -21.91
CA LYS A 193 2.71 10.15 -23.07
C LYS A 193 3.73 9.98 -24.20
N SER A 194 3.34 9.30 -25.28
CA SER A 194 4.10 9.24 -26.52
C SER A 194 4.42 10.66 -26.97
N SER A 195 5.71 10.98 -27.03
CA SER A 195 6.24 12.15 -27.71
C SER A 195 5.87 12.12 -29.20
N SER A 196 5.65 13.32 -29.72
CA SER A 196 5.42 13.73 -31.12
C SER A 196 5.83 12.76 -32.23
N LYS A 197 4.85 12.34 -33.06
CA LYS A 197 5.11 11.88 -34.43
C LYS A 197 5.44 13.09 -35.31
N ALA A 198 6.58 13.03 -36.01
CA ALA A 198 6.90 13.92 -37.11
C ALA A 198 5.82 13.81 -38.21
N LYS A 199 5.38 14.93 -38.78
CA LYS A 199 4.43 14.97 -39.89
C LYS A 199 5.20 15.08 -41.20
N THR A 200 5.12 14.06 -42.05
CA THR A 200 5.61 14.13 -43.44
C THR A 200 4.54 14.74 -44.34
N CYS A 201 4.96 15.60 -45.28
CA CYS A 201 4.08 16.23 -46.26
C CYS A 201 3.45 15.17 -47.20
N PRO A 202 2.11 15.11 -47.35
CA PRO A 202 1.46 14.06 -48.14
C PRO A 202 1.69 14.15 -49.65
N THR A 203 2.24 15.25 -50.16
CA THR A 203 2.45 15.43 -51.61
C THR A 203 3.90 15.15 -52.04
N CYS A 204 4.89 15.47 -51.20
CA CYS A 204 6.32 15.32 -51.55
C CYS A 204 7.13 14.41 -50.63
N LYS A 205 6.50 13.79 -49.62
CA LYS A 205 7.06 12.76 -48.73
C LYS A 205 8.37 13.12 -47.99
N GLN A 206 8.77 14.39 -47.94
CA GLN A 206 9.87 14.82 -47.08
C GLN A 206 9.39 15.12 -45.65
N GLU A 207 10.28 14.89 -44.68
CA GLU A 207 10.06 15.19 -43.28
C GLU A 207 10.09 16.69 -43.03
N ILE A 208 9.03 17.23 -42.42
CA ILE A 208 8.96 18.63 -41.99
C ILE A 208 9.60 18.69 -40.60
N LYS A 209 10.74 19.37 -40.49
CA LYS A 209 11.36 19.69 -39.19
C LYS A 209 10.53 20.67 -38.41
#